data_AF-A0A2I0PS09-F1
#
_entry.id   AF-A0A2I0PS09-F1
#
_cell.length_a   1.000
_cell.length_b   1.000
_cell.length_c   1.000
_cell.angle_alpha   90.00
_cell.angle_beta   90.00
_cell.angle_gamma   90.00
#
_symmetry.space_group_name_H-M   'P 1'
#
loop_
_entity.id
_entity.type
_entity.pdbx_description
1 polymer ?
#
loop_
_entity_poly.entity_id
_entity_poly.type
_entity_poly.pdbx_seq_one_letter_code
_entity_poly.pdbx_strand_id
1 'polypeptide(L)'
;MIGEKMSSYILKDIFGDTSRVRIIEELSERWSQFLSVSEIARMTDVSEKTVYTHIYQLEQLGIVISEPGRTTKYGLNTEDQRAFAISILTDEEYLRRINLSIEEIEKEDVKIALSESSYIKSINSSPNNFFSFSNNKSINV
;
A
#
# COMPACT_ATOMS: atom_id res chain seq x y z
N MET A 1 -14.92 2.78 -0.44
CA MET A 1 -13.74 3.61 -0.72
C MET A 1 -12.62 2.64 -1.06
N ILE A 2 -12.26 2.54 -2.35
CA ILE A 2 -11.27 1.59 -2.85
C ILE A 2 -10.11 2.45 -3.36
N GLY A 3 -8.90 2.23 -2.82
CA GLY A 3 -7.68 2.77 -3.40
C GLY A 3 -7.06 3.99 -2.70
N GLU A 4 -7.13 4.10 -1.37
CA GLU A 4 -6.06 4.84 -0.68
C GLU A 4 -4.79 4.02 -0.90
N LYS A 5 -3.83 4.60 -1.62
CA LYS A 5 -2.51 3.99 -1.84
C LYS A 5 -1.99 3.57 -0.47
N MET A 6 -1.88 2.27 -0.19
CA MET A 6 -1.15 1.77 0.97
C MET A 6 0.33 2.10 0.73
N SER A 7 0.69 3.36 0.95
CA SER A 7 2.06 3.82 0.97
C SER A 7 2.74 3.17 2.16
N SER A 8 3.80 2.44 1.87
CA SER A 8 4.61 1.73 2.84
C SER A 8 5.56 2.74 3.47
N TYR A 9 5.05 3.56 4.39
CA TYR A 9 5.85 4.61 5.05
C TYR A 9 6.80 4.06 6.14
N ILE A 10 7.47 2.95 5.84
CA ILE A 10 8.31 2.22 6.80
C ILE A 10 9.50 3.02 7.28
N LEU A 11 10.06 3.89 6.42
CA LEU A 11 11.21 4.70 6.79
C LEU A 11 10.79 5.77 7.79
N LYS A 12 9.59 6.35 7.66
CA LYS A 12 9.03 7.25 8.69
C LYS A 12 8.78 6.51 9.99
N ASP A 13 8.25 5.29 9.93
CA ASP A 13 7.95 4.49 11.12
C ASP A 13 9.24 4.13 11.90
N ILE A 14 10.35 3.86 11.20
CA ILE A 14 11.62 3.44 11.83
C ILE A 14 12.52 4.63 12.18
N PHE A 15 12.67 5.60 11.28
CA PHE A 15 13.66 6.69 11.38
C PHE A 15 13.05 8.04 11.75
N GLY A 16 11.72 8.10 11.87
CA GLY A 16 10.98 9.31 12.18
C GLY A 16 10.64 10.16 10.95
N ASP A 17 9.65 11.02 11.12
CA ASP A 17 9.12 11.87 10.05
C ASP A 17 9.99 13.13 9.86
N THR A 18 11.04 12.99 9.05
CA THR A 18 11.93 14.10 8.67
C THR A 18 11.82 14.40 7.19
N SER A 19 12.15 15.63 6.77
CA SER A 19 12.16 16.01 5.35
C SER A 19 13.04 15.08 4.50
N ARG A 20 14.21 14.67 5.01
CA ARG A 20 15.09 13.72 4.32
C ARG A 20 14.43 12.35 4.16
N VAL A 21 13.78 11.84 5.21
CA VAL A 21 13.09 10.54 5.16
C VAL A 21 11.94 10.58 4.16
N ARG A 22 11.09 11.61 4.20
CA ARG A 22 10.00 11.82 3.22
C ARG A 22 10.52 11.80 1.78
N ILE A 23 11.64 12.48 1.52
CA ILE A 23 12.25 12.54 0.18
C ILE A 23 12.76 11.16 -0.26
N ILE A 24 13.52 10.47 0.58
CA ILE A 24 14.06 9.14 0.25
C ILE A 24 12.93 8.14 -0.01
N GLU A 25 11.90 8.16 0.83
CA GLU A 25 10.77 7.25 0.75
C GLU A 25 9.92 7.48 -0.51
N GLU A 26 9.66 8.74 -0.88
CA GLU A 26 8.95 9.03 -2.14
C GLU A 26 9.76 8.61 -3.36
N LEU A 27 11.09 8.72 -3.32
CA LEU A 27 11.96 8.22 -4.38
C LEU A 27 11.98 6.68 -4.43
N SER A 28 11.95 5.99 -3.28
CA SER A 28 11.99 4.52 -3.21
C SER A 28 10.71 3.88 -3.72
N GLU A 29 9.56 4.47 -3.43
CA GLU A 29 8.27 4.05 -4.00
C GLU A 29 8.21 4.23 -5.54
N ARG A 30 9.18 4.93 -6.13
CA ARG A 30 9.26 5.27 -7.55
C ARG A 30 10.61 4.91 -8.14
N TRP A 31 11.12 3.72 -7.79
CA TRP A 31 12.46 3.23 -8.11
C TRP A 31 12.96 3.41 -9.56
N SER A 32 12.06 3.54 -10.54
CA SER A 32 12.38 3.75 -11.97
C SER A 32 12.06 5.17 -12.51
N GLN A 33 11.67 6.10 -11.64
CA GLN A 33 11.27 7.45 -12.04
C GLN A 33 12.30 8.49 -11.59
N PHE A 34 12.62 9.39 -12.51
CA PHE A 34 13.38 10.60 -12.22
C PHE A 34 12.41 11.77 -12.05
N LEU A 35 12.51 12.46 -10.92
CA LEU A 35 11.63 13.58 -10.54
C LEU A 35 12.42 14.88 -10.44
N SER A 36 11.82 15.97 -10.90
CA SER A 36 12.33 17.32 -10.62
C SER A 36 12.15 17.68 -9.15
N VAL A 37 12.92 18.67 -8.68
CA VAL A 37 12.77 19.18 -7.30
C VAL A 37 11.34 19.64 -7.00
N SER A 38 10.67 20.31 -7.94
CA SER A 38 9.29 20.76 -7.77
C SER A 38 8.30 19.61 -7.65
N GLU A 39 8.50 18.51 -8.38
CA GLU A 39 7.68 17.31 -8.25
C GLU A 39 7.86 16.66 -6.88
N ILE A 40 9.11 16.49 -6.43
CA ILE A 40 9.44 15.93 -5.11
C ILE A 40 8.86 16.82 -4.00
N ALA A 41 9.02 18.13 -4.08
CA ALA A 41 8.47 19.08 -3.12
C ALA A 41 6.96 18.94 -2.96
N ARG A 42 6.23 18.85 -4.09
CA ARG A 42 4.78 18.67 -4.10
C ARG A 42 4.35 17.31 -3.52
N MET A 43 5.06 16.24 -3.84
CA MET A 43 4.72 14.89 -3.38
C MET A 43 5.02 14.67 -1.89
N THR A 44 6.07 15.30 -1.38
CA THR A 44 6.55 15.10 -0.01
C THR A 44 6.06 16.14 0.99
N ASP A 45 5.38 17.19 0.52
CA ASP A 45 5.02 18.38 1.32
C ASP A 45 6.25 18.99 2.01
N VAL A 46 7.34 19.13 1.25
CA VAL A 46 8.61 19.73 1.68
C VAL A 46 8.92 20.91 0.79
N SER A 47 9.39 22.02 1.36
CA SER A 47 9.76 23.20 0.56
C SER A 47 10.85 22.88 -0.48
N GLU A 48 10.76 23.45 -1.68
CA GLU A 48 11.75 23.22 -2.74
C GLU A 48 13.19 23.50 -2.29
N LYS A 49 13.40 24.53 -1.46
CA LYS A 49 14.72 24.86 -0.89
C LYS A 49 15.27 23.71 -0.04
N THR A 50 14.42 23.11 0.80
CA THR A 50 14.79 21.96 1.64
C THR A 50 15.01 20.72 0.79
N VAL A 51 14.19 20.50 -0.24
CA VAL A 51 14.39 19.39 -1.21
C VAL A 51 15.74 19.54 -1.91
N TYR A 52 16.05 20.70 -2.48
CA TYR A 52 17.35 20.99 -3.08
C TYR A 52 18.51 20.64 -2.14
N THR A 53 18.41 21.09 -0.89
CA THR A 53 19.45 20.84 0.12
C THR A 53 19.66 19.35 0.37
N HIS A 54 18.59 18.59 0.55
CA HIS A 54 18.68 17.16 0.83
C HIS A 54 19.05 16.33 -0.40
N ILE A 55 18.51 16.64 -1.59
CA ILE A 55 18.87 15.97 -2.83
C ILE A 55 20.35 16.15 -3.12
N TYR A 56 20.87 17.37 -2.97
CA TYR A 56 22.31 17.62 -3.12
C TYR A 56 23.14 16.76 -2.16
N GLN A 57 22.76 16.71 -0.88
CA GLN A 57 23.44 15.86 0.11
C GLN A 57 23.38 14.36 -0.24
N LEU A 58 22.23 13.88 -0.72
CA LEU A 58 22.04 12.49 -1.11
C LEU A 58 22.82 12.12 -2.38
N GLU A 59 22.94 13.06 -3.31
CA GLU A 59 23.77 12.92 -4.51
C GLU A 59 25.26 12.87 -4.15
N GLN A 60 25.72 13.73 -3.23
CA GLN A 60 27.10 13.65 -2.70
C GLN A 60 27.38 12.32 -2.00
N LEU A 61 26.36 11.71 -1.39
CA LEU A 61 26.47 10.38 -0.80
C LEU A 61 26.41 9.26 -1.84
N GLY A 62 26.02 9.52 -3.09
CA GLY A 62 25.80 8.50 -4.12
C GLY A 62 24.48 7.73 -3.98
N ILE A 63 23.58 8.14 -3.08
CA ILE A 63 22.27 7.51 -2.89
C ILE A 63 21.30 7.92 -3.99
N VAL A 64 21.43 9.16 -4.47
CA VAL A 64 20.62 9.74 -5.54
C VAL A 64 21.52 10.06 -6.71
N ILE A 65 21.01 9.91 -7.93
CA ILE A 65 21.68 10.33 -9.17
C ILE A 65 20.82 11.34 -9.90
N SER A 66 21.47 12.24 -10.65
CA SER A 66 20.79 13.22 -11.49
C SER A 66 20.81 12.84 -12.97
N GLU A 67 19.73 13.19 -13.65
CA GLU A 67 19.60 13.14 -15.10
C GLU A 67 19.48 14.58 -15.63
N PRO A 68 20.48 15.07 -16.38
CA PRO A 68 20.45 16.42 -16.94
C PRO A 68 19.48 16.52 -18.12
N GLY A 69 18.79 17.65 -18.23
CA GLY A 69 17.82 17.93 -19.29
C GLY A 69 17.36 19.39 -19.25
N ARG A 70 16.15 19.68 -19.79
CA ARG A 70 15.53 21.03 -19.63
C ARG A 70 15.34 21.40 -18.16
N THR A 71 15.08 20.41 -17.32
CA THR A 71 15.04 20.51 -15.87
C THR A 71 15.76 19.28 -15.35
N THR A 72 16.72 19.48 -14.44
CA THR A 72 17.41 18.36 -13.79
C THR A 72 16.42 17.53 -12.99
N LYS A 73 16.47 16.22 -13.18
CA LYS A 73 15.66 15.27 -12.44
C LYS A 73 16.54 14.34 -11.63
N TYR A 74 15.97 13.75 -10.59
CA TYR A 74 16.68 12.97 -9.59
C TYR A 74 15.94 11.66 -9.32
N GLY A 75 16.70 10.59 -9.15
CA GLY A 75 16.19 9.25 -8.83
C GLY A 75 17.14 8.53 -7.88
N LEU A 76 16.67 7.44 -7.26
CA LEU A 76 17.55 6.55 -6.49
C LEU A 76 18.62 5.94 -7.39
N ASN A 77 19.82 5.83 -6.85
CA ASN A 77 20.92 5.15 -7.50
C ASN A 77 20.81 3.64 -7.27
N THR A 78 20.27 2.90 -8.23
CA THR A 78 20.09 1.43 -8.10
C THR A 78 21.40 0.66 -8.00
N GLU A 79 22.51 1.25 -8.42
CA GLU A 79 23.84 0.65 -8.33
C GLU A 79 24.48 0.84 -6.94
N ASP A 80 23.94 1.73 -6.09
CA ASP A 80 24.40 1.88 -4.71
C ASP A 80 23.67 0.87 -3.80
N GLN A 81 24.45 0.04 -3.08
CA GLN A 81 23.89 -1.01 -2.23
C GLN A 81 22.99 -0.49 -1.12
N ARG A 82 23.22 0.73 -0.61
CA ARG A 82 22.40 1.32 0.46
C ARG A 82 21.07 1.82 -0.11
N ALA A 83 21.09 2.45 -1.28
CA ALA A 83 19.89 2.82 -2.02
C ALA A 83 19.05 1.59 -2.39
N PHE A 84 19.69 0.53 -2.86
CA PHE A 84 19.04 -0.75 -3.14
C PHE A 84 18.42 -1.39 -1.89
N ALA A 85 19.13 -1.37 -0.75
CA ALA A 85 18.60 -1.88 0.52
C ALA A 85 17.37 -1.11 1.00
N ILE A 86 17.33 0.21 0.77
CA ILE A 86 16.14 1.03 1.07
C ILE A 86 14.95 0.55 0.24
N SER A 87 15.13 0.35 -1.07
CA SER A 87 14.06 -0.13 -1.94
C SER A 87 13.54 -1.50 -1.52
N ILE A 88 14.44 -2.44 -1.20
CA ILE A 88 14.04 -3.76 -0.68
C ILE A 88 13.20 -3.60 0.60
N LEU A 89 13.65 -2.78 1.55
CA LEU A 89 12.92 -2.58 2.80
C LEU A 89 11.51 -2.03 2.55
N THR A 90 11.36 -1.07 1.64
CA THR A 90 10.04 -0.51 1.32
C THR A 90 9.13 -1.53 0.63
N ASP A 91 9.68 -2.34 -0.26
CA ASP A 91 8.94 -3.38 -0.99
C ASP A 91 8.52 -4.53 -0.07
N GLU A 92 9.39 -4.99 0.81
CA GLU A 92 9.09 -6.04 1.78
C GLU A 92 7.99 -5.61 2.76
N GLU A 93 8.01 -4.36 3.22
CA GLU A 93 6.92 -3.85 4.05
C GLU A 93 5.60 -3.75 3.27
N TYR A 94 5.65 -3.34 2.00
CA TYR A 94 4.46 -3.29 1.15
C TYR A 94 3.85 -4.69 0.99
N LEU A 95 4.67 -5.72 0.72
CA LEU A 95 4.24 -7.11 0.66
C LEU A 95 3.69 -7.62 2.00
N ARG A 96 4.35 -7.28 3.11
CA ARG A 96 3.88 -7.64 4.46
C ARG A 96 2.49 -7.08 4.73
N ARG A 97 2.23 -5.82 4.38
CA ARG A 97 0.92 -5.16 4.56
C ARG A 97 -0.16 -5.79 3.69
N ILE A 98 0.17 -6.16 2.45
CA ILE A 98 -0.76 -6.89 1.57
C ILE A 98 -1.12 -8.24 2.18
N ASN A 99 -0.13 -9.02 2.63
CA ASN A 99 -0.39 -10.35 3.20
C ASN A 99 -1.28 -10.26 4.44
N LEU A 100 -1.05 -9.28 5.33
CA LEU A 100 -1.91 -9.04 6.47
C LEU A 100 -3.34 -8.69 6.07
N SER A 101 -3.50 -7.82 5.06
CA SER A 101 -4.82 -7.44 4.56
C SER A 101 -5.58 -8.64 3.97
N ILE A 102 -4.88 -9.54 3.27
CA ILE A 102 -5.46 -10.77 2.71
C ILE A 102 -5.91 -11.70 3.86
N GLU A 103 -5.06 -11.93 4.86
CA GLU A 103 -5.41 -12.76 6.01
C GLU A 103 -6.62 -12.23 6.80
N GLU A 104 -6.75 -10.91 6.91
CA GLU A 104 -7.91 -10.26 7.54
C GLU A 104 -9.21 -10.51 6.76
N ILE A 105 -9.15 -10.40 5.42
CA ILE A 105 -10.29 -10.69 4.54
C ILE A 105 -10.71 -12.16 4.67
N GLU A 106 -9.74 -13.09 4.61
CA GLU A 106 -10.02 -14.53 4.73
C GLU A 106 -10.65 -14.88 6.09
N LYS A 107 -10.18 -14.25 7.19
CA LYS A 107 -10.75 -14.43 8.52
C LYS A 107 -12.19 -13.91 8.60
N GLU A 108 -12.50 -12.78 7.97
CA GLU A 108 -13.85 -12.22 7.96
C GLU A 108 -14.80 -13.10 7.12
N ASP A 109 -14.37 -13.60 5.96
CA ASP A 109 -15.15 -14.51 5.12
C ASP A 109 -15.46 -15.84 5.85
N VAL A 110 -14.48 -16.41 6.56
CA VAL A 110 -14.67 -17.59 7.39
C VAL A 110 -15.65 -17.32 8.53
N LYS A 111 -15.57 -16.15 9.17
CA LYS A 111 -16.48 -15.76 10.25
C LYS A 111 -17.92 -15.58 9.75
N ILE A 112 -18.10 -15.00 8.56
CA ILE A 112 -19.40 -14.89 7.90
C ILE A 112 -19.96 -16.29 7.62
N ALA A 113 -19.19 -17.17 6.98
CA ALA A 113 -19.62 -18.54 6.68
C ALA A 113 -19.97 -19.35 7.95
N LEU A 114 -19.19 -19.19 9.03
CA LEU A 114 -19.49 -19.80 10.32
C LEU A 114 -20.77 -19.25 10.95
N SER A 115 -21.03 -17.94 10.84
CA SER A 115 -22.26 -17.33 11.35
C SER A 115 -23.51 -17.83 10.61
N GLU A 116 -23.43 -17.97 9.28
CA GLU A 116 -24.52 -18.50 8.45
C GLU A 116 -24.78 -19.98 8.76
N SER A 117 -23.73 -20.80 8.88
CA SER A 117 -23.83 -22.20 9.28
C SER A 117 -24.45 -22.38 10.67
N SER A 118 -24.07 -21.53 11.63
CA SER A 118 -24.65 -21.51 12.98
C SER A 118 -26.13 -21.15 12.97
N TYR A 119 -26.50 -20.15 12.18
CA TYR A 119 -27.89 -19.73 11.99
C TYR A 119 -28.70 -20.87 11.40
N ILE A 120 -28.27 -21.47 10.29
CA ILE A 120 -28.92 -22.63 9.64
C ILE A 120 -29.07 -23.82 10.60
N LYS A 121 -28.06 -24.08 11.43
CA LYS A 121 -28.12 -25.15 12.43
C LYS A 121 -29.14 -24.86 13.53
N SER A 122 -29.30 -23.59 13.95
CA SER A 122 -30.29 -23.18 14.95
C SER A 122 -31.74 -23.31 14.46
N ILE A 123 -32.00 -23.01 13.18
CA ILE A 123 -33.33 -23.21 12.56
C ILE A 123 -33.69 -24.69 12.47
N ASN A 124 -32.73 -25.55 12.13
CA ASN A 124 -32.93 -26.99 12.00
C ASN A 124 -32.99 -27.75 13.34
N SER A 125 -32.49 -27.15 14.42
CA SER A 125 -32.54 -27.74 15.77
C SER A 125 -33.70 -27.22 16.63
N SER A 126 -34.45 -26.23 16.14
CA SER A 126 -35.69 -25.78 16.74
C SER A 126 -36.87 -26.59 16.15
N PRO A 127 -37.59 -27.43 16.92
CA PRO A 127 -38.52 -28.41 16.35
C PRO A 127 -39.77 -27.85 15.67
N ASN A 128 -39.96 -26.53 15.58
CA ASN A 128 -41.25 -25.93 15.22
C ASN A 128 -41.14 -24.76 14.23
N ASN A 129 -40.59 -24.98 13.02
CA ASN A 129 -40.88 -24.09 11.90
C ASN A 129 -41.27 -24.89 10.65
N PHE A 130 -42.52 -25.34 10.68
CA PHE A 130 -43.33 -25.61 9.49
C PHE A 130 -43.53 -24.27 8.75
N PHE A 131 -42.81 -24.04 7.65
CA PHE A 131 -43.29 -23.15 6.60
C PHE A 131 -43.43 -23.95 5.31
N SER A 132 -44.69 -24.12 4.95
CA SER A 132 -45.22 -24.79 3.79
C SER A 132 -44.69 -24.21 2.48
N PHE A 133 -44.02 -25.03 1.67
CA PHE A 133 -44.07 -24.87 0.22
C PHE A 133 -45.48 -25.23 -0.23
N SER A 134 -46.35 -24.24 -0.32
CA SER A 134 -47.65 -24.41 -0.96
C SER A 134 -47.46 -24.32 -2.47
N ASN A 135 -47.61 -25.46 -3.14
CA ASN A 135 -47.86 -25.57 -4.57
C ASN A 135 -48.96 -24.59 -5.01
N ASN A 136 -48.77 -23.96 -6.18
CA ASN A 136 -49.76 -23.70 -7.22
C ASN A 136 -49.00 -23.02 -8.39
N LYS A 137 -48.91 -23.59 -9.59
CA LYS A 137 -50.06 -23.82 -10.46
C LYS A 137 -49.72 -24.85 -11.54
N SER A 138 -50.61 -25.81 -11.70
CA SER A 138 -50.61 -26.87 -12.70
C SER A 138 -50.56 -26.34 -14.13
N ILE A 139 -49.80 -27.05 -14.95
CA ILE A 139 -49.90 -27.10 -16.41
C ILE A 139 -51.33 -27.50 -16.79
N ASN A 140 -51.89 -26.94 -17.86
CA ASN A 140 -52.70 -27.72 -18.80
C ASN A 140 -52.93 -27.02 -20.15
N VAL A 141 -52.49 -27.75 -21.19
CA VAL A 141 -52.84 -27.79 -22.63
C VAL A 141 -52.54 -26.59 -23.51
#